data_AF-A0A4Y3KC92-F1
#
_entry.id   AF-A0A4Y3KC92-F1
#
_cell.length_a   1.000
_cell.length_b   1.000
_cell.length_c   1.000
_cell.angle_alpha   90.00
_cell.angle_beta   90.00
_cell.angle_gamma   90.00
#
_symmetry.space_group_name_H-M   'P 1'
#
loop_
_entity.id
_entity.type
_entity.pdbx_description
1 polymer ?
#
loop_
_entity_poly.entity_id
_entity_poly.type
_entity_poly.pdbx_seq_one_letter_code
_entity_poly.pdbx_strand_id
1 'polypeptide(L)'
;MHQILAFIVSRMAFLWESAKFKIVDSEVSVSNGGDALLVVESKVLRMRFVRDRGQLLLDLQPVSASGVEWYSIDLIRRLLTGVPETSSLLDESYSDFLCDHMSEIEGRFVPGAWSESRASLERLKELRFRQMFGRVHGTETPDANS
;
A
#
# COMPACT_ATOMS: atom_id res chain seq x y z
N MET A 1 -4.88 -12.05 -12.62
CA MET A 1 -6.07 -12.20 -11.75
C MET A 1 -5.95 -13.38 -10.79
N HIS A 2 -5.63 -14.59 -11.26
CA HIS A 2 -5.57 -15.80 -10.40
C HIS A 2 -4.73 -15.61 -9.12
N GLN A 3 -3.52 -15.05 -9.21
CA GLN A 3 -2.67 -14.82 -8.04
C GLN A 3 -3.32 -13.89 -7.00
N ILE A 4 -3.99 -12.82 -7.45
CA ILE A 4 -4.72 -11.89 -6.57
C ILE A 4 -5.82 -12.64 -5.82
N LEU A 5 -6.68 -13.37 -6.55
CA LEU A 5 -7.79 -14.10 -5.95
C LEU A 5 -7.31 -15.22 -5.01
N ALA A 6 -6.27 -15.96 -5.40
CA ALA A 6 -5.71 -17.02 -4.56
C ALA A 6 -5.15 -16.46 -3.24
N PHE A 7 -4.43 -15.33 -3.31
CA PHE A 7 -3.93 -14.67 -2.11
C PHE A 7 -5.08 -14.18 -1.22
N ILE A 8 -6.06 -13.50 -1.82
CA ILE A 8 -7.23 -12.99 -1.11
C ILE A 8 -8.01 -14.10 -0.42
N VAL A 9 -8.33 -15.19 -1.11
CA VAL A 9 -9.13 -16.29 -0.56
C VAL A 9 -8.37 -16.99 0.58
N SER A 10 -7.06 -17.16 0.45
CA SER A 10 -6.26 -17.86 1.46
C SER A 10 -5.91 -17.02 2.68
N ARG A 11 -5.77 -15.69 2.54
CA ARG A 11 -5.22 -14.82 3.60
C ARG A 11 -6.10 -13.65 4.00
N MET A 12 -7.04 -13.24 3.15
CA MET A 12 -7.82 -12.01 3.32
C MET A 12 -9.33 -12.24 3.22
N ALA A 13 -9.80 -13.46 3.48
CA ALA A 13 -11.22 -13.78 3.51
C ALA A 13 -12.00 -12.87 4.47
N PHE A 14 -11.34 -12.37 5.52
CA PHE A 14 -11.90 -11.43 6.50
C PHE A 14 -12.41 -10.12 5.88
N LEU A 15 -11.95 -9.72 4.69
CA LEU A 15 -12.51 -8.54 4.00
C LEU A 15 -13.99 -8.72 3.64
N TRP A 16 -14.43 -9.96 3.44
CA TRP A 16 -15.83 -10.30 3.16
C TRP A 16 -16.63 -10.63 4.40
N GLU A 17 -15.98 -10.73 5.57
CA GLU A 17 -16.71 -10.86 6.82
C GLU A 17 -17.57 -9.60 7.02
N SER A 18 -18.84 -9.82 7.37
CA SER A 18 -19.85 -8.75 7.51
C SER A 18 -20.23 -8.01 6.21
N ALA A 19 -19.87 -8.53 5.03
CA ALA A 19 -20.16 -7.90 3.73
C ALA A 19 -19.67 -6.43 3.64
N LYS A 20 -18.57 -6.13 4.33
CA LYS A 20 -18.05 -4.79 4.50
C LYS A 20 -17.38 -4.25 3.25
N PHE A 21 -16.65 -5.10 2.54
CA PHE A 21 -16.02 -4.78 1.27
C PHE A 21 -16.79 -5.40 0.11
N LYS A 22 -16.84 -4.66 -1.01
CA LYS A 22 -17.37 -5.12 -2.29
C LYS A 22 -16.35 -4.91 -3.39
N ILE A 23 -16.36 -5.77 -4.41
CA ILE A 23 -15.57 -5.54 -5.62
C ILE A 23 -16.24 -4.40 -6.40
N VAL A 24 -15.45 -3.40 -6.80
CA VAL A 24 -15.93 -2.23 -7.55
C VAL A 24 -15.27 -2.08 -8.92
N ASP A 25 -14.10 -2.70 -9.12
CA ASP A 25 -13.41 -2.69 -10.39
C ASP A 25 -12.48 -3.90 -10.52
N SER A 26 -12.22 -4.33 -11.75
CA SER A 26 -11.28 -5.41 -12.04
C SER A 26 -10.80 -5.31 -13.48
N GLU A 27 -9.51 -5.51 -13.70
CA GLU A 27 -8.90 -5.49 -15.03
C GLU A 27 -7.88 -6.62 -15.17
N VAL A 28 -7.76 -7.15 -16.39
CA VAL A 28 -6.69 -8.09 -16.76
C VAL A 28 -6.13 -7.64 -18.09
N SER A 29 -4.84 -7.34 -18.12
CA SER A 29 -4.09 -7.11 -19.35
C SER A 29 -3.32 -8.37 -19.72
N VAL A 30 -3.27 -8.67 -21.02
CA VAL A 30 -2.49 -9.79 -21.57
C VAL A 30 -1.14 -9.34 -22.17
N SER A 31 -0.84 -8.04 -22.18
CA SER A 31 0.43 -7.52 -22.70
C SER A 31 1.55 -7.56 -21.65
N ASN A 32 2.81 -7.65 -22.10
CA ASN A 32 4.04 -7.51 -21.29
C ASN A 32 4.15 -8.36 -20.00
N GLY A 33 3.63 -9.59 -20.01
CA GLY A 33 3.77 -10.51 -18.87
C GLY A 33 2.53 -10.62 -17.99
N GLY A 34 1.44 -9.93 -18.34
CA GLY A 34 0.10 -10.21 -17.84
C GLY A 34 -0.24 -9.48 -16.54
N ASP A 35 -0.52 -8.19 -16.61
CA ASP A 35 -0.87 -7.42 -15.42
C ASP A 35 -2.34 -7.63 -15.05
N ALA A 36 -2.64 -7.54 -13.76
CA ALA A 36 -4.01 -7.62 -13.30
C ALA A 36 -4.27 -6.69 -12.14
N LEU A 37 -5.52 -6.25 -12.06
CA LEU A 37 -6.03 -5.32 -11.09
C LEU A 37 -7.32 -5.86 -10.49
N LEU A 38 -7.47 -5.72 -9.18
CA LEU A 38 -8.75 -5.89 -8.50
C LEU A 38 -8.91 -4.76 -7.49
N VAL A 39 -10.04 -4.07 -7.54
CA VAL A 39 -10.37 -3.00 -6.60
C VAL A 39 -11.55 -3.43 -5.76
N VAL A 40 -11.35 -3.38 -4.44
CA VAL A 40 -12.42 -3.58 -3.45
C VAL A 40 -12.59 -2.32 -2.62
N GLU A 41 -13.81 -2.12 -2.13
CA GLU A 41 -14.20 -0.88 -1.49
C GLU A 41 -15.13 -1.15 -0.29
N SER A 42 -14.85 -0.51 0.84
CA SER A 42 -15.75 -0.35 1.98
C SER A 42 -16.43 1.02 1.93
N LYS A 43 -17.10 1.43 3.02
CA LYS A 43 -17.72 2.77 3.08
C LYS A 43 -16.71 3.92 3.02
N VAL A 44 -15.47 3.70 3.47
CA VAL A 44 -14.47 4.76 3.66
C VAL A 44 -13.14 4.47 2.98
N LEU A 45 -12.83 3.20 2.73
CA LEU A 45 -11.55 2.76 2.20
C LEU A 45 -11.71 2.03 0.88
N ARG A 46 -10.83 2.33 -0.07
CA ARG A 46 -10.67 1.58 -1.31
C ARG A 46 -9.29 0.93 -1.32
N MET A 47 -9.25 -0.35 -1.66
CA MET A 47 -8.06 -1.18 -1.72
C MET A 47 -7.88 -1.68 -3.15
N ARG A 48 -6.67 -1.52 -3.69
CA ARG A 48 -6.31 -1.88 -5.05
C ARG A 48 -5.20 -2.92 -5.03
N PHE A 49 -5.57 -4.14 -5.37
CA PHE A 49 -4.66 -5.25 -5.55
C PHE A 49 -4.13 -5.21 -6.97
N VAL A 50 -2.81 -5.13 -7.11
CA VAL A 50 -2.12 -5.14 -8.39
C VAL A 50 -1.23 -6.37 -8.45
N ARG A 51 -1.30 -7.07 -9.57
CA ARG A 51 -0.29 -8.06 -9.97
C ARG A 51 0.48 -7.44 -11.12
N ASP A 52 1.74 -7.13 -10.89
CA ASP A 52 2.68 -6.65 -11.91
C ASP A 52 3.86 -7.61 -11.97
N ARG A 53 4.15 -8.17 -13.16
CA ARG A 53 5.28 -9.12 -13.39
C ARG A 53 5.43 -10.25 -12.35
N GLY A 54 4.31 -10.71 -11.78
CA GLY A 54 4.27 -11.80 -10.80
C GLY A 54 4.35 -11.36 -9.34
N GLN A 55 4.48 -10.06 -9.09
CA GLN A 55 4.55 -9.48 -7.76
C GLN A 55 3.19 -9.01 -7.26
N LEU A 56 2.89 -9.40 -6.02
CA LEU A 56 1.84 -8.91 -5.13
C LEU A 56 2.02 -7.43 -4.77
N LEU A 57 1.11 -6.52 -5.12
CA LEU A 57 1.09 -5.16 -4.58
C LEU A 57 -0.30 -4.81 -4.07
N LEU A 58 -0.34 -3.97 -3.03
CA LEU A 58 -1.58 -3.44 -2.48
C LEU A 58 -1.42 -1.94 -2.23
N ASP A 59 -2.33 -1.18 -2.82
CA ASP A 59 -2.47 0.24 -2.55
C ASP A 59 -3.83 0.57 -1.92
N LEU A 60 -3.85 1.66 -1.16
CA LEU A 60 -5.00 2.12 -0.39
C LEU A 60 -5.28 3.59 -0.72
N GLN A 61 -6.56 3.95 -0.79
CA GLN A 61 -7.01 5.34 -0.91
C GLN A 61 -8.36 5.55 -0.21
N PRO A 62 -8.72 6.79 0.16
CA PRO A 62 -10.06 7.07 0.68
C PRO A 62 -11.09 6.98 -0.44
N VAL A 63 -12.29 6.51 -0.12
CA VAL A 63 -13.41 6.50 -1.08
C VAL A 63 -13.81 7.93 -1.48
N SER A 64 -13.73 8.87 -0.55
CA SER A 64 -14.04 10.29 -0.79
C SER A 64 -12.97 11.02 -1.59
N ALA A 65 -11.80 10.42 -1.83
CA ALA A 65 -10.76 11.05 -2.63
C ALA A 65 -11.14 11.01 -4.11
N SER A 66 -11.25 12.19 -4.73
CA SER A 66 -11.43 12.34 -6.18
C SER A 66 -10.12 12.23 -6.97
N GLY A 67 -9.01 11.85 -6.31
CA GLY A 67 -7.67 11.90 -6.85
C GLY A 67 -7.13 10.54 -7.30
N VAL A 68 -5.99 10.58 -8.00
CA VAL A 68 -5.19 9.43 -8.46
C VAL A 68 -4.22 8.94 -7.38
N GLU A 69 -4.33 9.47 -6.16
CA GLU A 69 -3.32 9.27 -5.14
C GLU A 69 -3.57 8.00 -4.32
N TRP A 70 -2.80 6.98 -4.69
CA TRP A 70 -2.77 5.68 -4.07
C TRP A 70 -1.55 5.55 -3.16
N TYR A 71 -1.74 4.95 -1.98
CA TYR A 71 -0.68 4.76 -1.00
C TYR A 71 -0.40 3.27 -0.82
N SER A 72 0.84 2.87 -1.04
CA SER A 72 1.26 1.48 -0.90
C SER A 72 1.16 1.01 0.56
N ILE A 73 0.87 -0.28 0.73
CA ILE A 73 0.65 -0.90 2.04
C ILE A 73 1.81 -0.68 3.03
N ASP A 74 3.06 -0.63 2.54
CA ASP A 74 4.24 -0.37 3.37
C ASP A 74 4.19 1.00 4.06
N LEU A 75 3.67 2.01 3.36
CA LEU A 75 3.49 3.35 3.93
C LEU A 75 2.39 3.36 4.98
N ILE A 76 1.31 2.61 4.76
CA ILE A 76 0.22 2.49 5.73
C ILE A 76 0.71 1.80 7.00
N ARG A 77 1.49 0.72 6.86
CA ARG A 77 2.08 0.02 8.00
C ARG A 77 3.08 0.88 8.75
N ARG A 78 3.95 1.61 8.04
CA ARG A 78 4.87 2.56 8.64
C ARG A 78 4.14 3.71 9.35
N LEU A 79 3.01 4.18 8.81
CA LEU A 79 2.19 5.21 9.47
C LEU A 79 1.68 4.74 10.83
N LEU A 80 1.23 3.49 10.93
CA LEU A 80 0.65 2.93 12.16
C LEU A 80 1.69 2.44 13.16
N THR A 81 2.78 1.83 12.68
CA THR A 81 3.79 1.18 13.53
C THR A 81 5.02 2.03 13.79
N GLY A 82 5.26 3.04 12.96
CA GLY A 82 6.51 3.82 12.94
C GLY A 82 7.71 3.06 12.37
N VAL A 83 7.57 1.78 12.03
CA VAL A 83 8.67 0.93 11.57
C VAL A 83 8.81 1.03 10.05
N PRO A 84 10.02 1.31 9.53
CA PRO A 84 10.25 1.32 8.09
C PRO A 84 10.25 -0.10 7.54
N GLU A 85 9.57 -0.27 6.41
CA GLU A 85 9.50 -1.53 5.68
C GLU A 85 10.55 -1.59 4.57
N THR A 86 11.07 -2.78 4.32
CA THR A 86 12.08 -3.01 3.27
C THR A 86 11.47 -3.35 1.91
N SER A 87 10.18 -3.69 1.89
CA SER A 87 9.47 -4.16 0.71
C SER A 87 8.01 -3.73 0.74
N SER A 88 7.46 -3.40 -0.42
CA SER A 88 6.01 -3.16 -0.62
C SER A 88 5.28 -4.36 -1.20
N LEU A 89 5.96 -5.51 -1.30
CA LEU A 89 5.37 -6.74 -1.82
C LEU A 89 4.35 -7.29 -0.84
N LEU A 90 3.14 -7.52 -1.32
CA LEU A 90 2.05 -8.09 -0.52
C LEU A 90 2.36 -9.56 -0.20
N ASP A 91 2.52 -9.84 1.09
CA ASP A 91 2.82 -11.15 1.64
C ASP A 91 1.96 -11.45 2.89
N GLU A 92 2.22 -12.59 3.54
CA GLU A 92 1.51 -13.02 4.75
C GLU A 92 1.62 -12.00 5.91
N SER A 93 2.77 -11.35 6.07
CA SER A 93 2.96 -10.34 7.12
C SER A 93 2.02 -9.16 6.94
N TYR A 94 1.81 -8.74 5.69
CA TYR A 94 0.85 -7.68 5.38
C TYR A 94 -0.60 -8.12 5.53
N SER A 95 -0.94 -9.39 5.24
CA SER A 95 -2.30 -9.88 5.50
C SER A 95 -2.62 -9.92 6.99
N ASP A 96 -1.68 -10.36 7.83
CA ASP A 96 -1.84 -10.41 9.28
C ASP A 96 -2.00 -9.00 9.84
N PHE A 97 -1.14 -8.07 9.39
CA PHE A 97 -1.25 -6.65 9.73
C PHE A 97 -2.61 -6.06 9.36
N LEU A 98 -3.12 -6.36 8.16
CA LEU A 98 -4.43 -5.87 7.73
C LEU A 98 -5.55 -6.47 8.57
N CYS A 99 -5.46 -7.75 8.94
CA CYS A 99 -6.43 -8.40 9.82
C CYS A 99 -6.47 -7.70 11.19
N ASP A 100 -5.31 -7.49 11.80
CA ASP A 100 -5.19 -6.94 13.16
C ASP A 100 -5.53 -5.44 13.23
N HIS A 101 -5.24 -4.68 12.17
CA HIS A 101 -5.34 -3.21 12.17
C HIS A 101 -6.43 -2.65 11.26
N MET A 102 -7.31 -3.45 10.64
CA MET A 102 -8.28 -2.97 9.65
C MET A 102 -9.13 -1.79 10.15
N SER A 103 -9.63 -1.89 11.38
CA SER A 103 -10.47 -0.84 11.99
C SER A 103 -9.70 0.47 12.20
N GLU A 104 -8.43 0.38 12.60
CA GLU A 104 -7.57 1.56 12.76
C GLU A 104 -7.22 2.19 11.41
N ILE A 105 -6.90 1.36 10.41
CA ILE A 105 -6.65 1.80 9.04
C ILE A 105 -7.87 2.58 8.53
N GLU A 106 -9.07 2.01 8.58
CA GLU A 106 -10.27 2.73 8.15
C GLU A 106 -10.50 4.04 8.92
N GLY A 107 -10.19 4.05 10.22
CA GLY A 107 -10.22 5.25 11.06
C GLY A 107 -9.33 6.38 10.54
N ARG A 108 -8.21 6.08 9.89
CA ARG A 108 -7.33 7.08 9.25
C ARG A 108 -7.89 7.61 7.92
N PHE A 109 -8.76 6.85 7.27
CA PHE A 109 -9.31 7.16 5.95
C PHE A 109 -10.72 7.78 6.01
N VAL A 110 -11.30 7.94 7.20
CA VAL A 110 -12.57 8.68 7.35
C VAL A 110 -12.38 10.17 7.03
N PRO A 111 -13.41 10.87 6.49
CA PRO A 111 -13.28 12.27 6.09
C PRO A 111 -12.73 13.21 7.17
N GLY A 112 -13.08 12.99 8.44
CA GLY A 112 -12.63 13.82 9.56
C GLY A 112 -11.14 13.66 9.93
N ALA A 113 -10.53 12.50 9.65
CA ALA A 113 -9.13 12.22 9.96
C ALA A 113 -8.22 12.22 8.72
N TRP A 114 -8.82 12.27 7.52
CA TRP A 114 -8.07 12.09 6.28
C TRP A 114 -7.01 13.16 6.05
N SER A 115 -7.32 14.44 6.32
CA SER A 115 -6.35 15.53 6.06
C SER A 115 -5.04 15.34 6.82
N GLU A 116 -5.11 14.91 8.09
CA GLU A 116 -3.94 14.67 8.93
C GLU A 116 -3.19 13.41 8.47
N SER A 117 -3.95 12.34 8.17
CA SER A 117 -3.39 11.08 7.70
C SER A 117 -2.66 11.26 6.38
N ARG A 118 -3.25 12.01 5.43
CA ARG A 118 -2.63 12.37 4.17
C ARG A 118 -1.33 13.14 4.36
N ALA A 119 -1.34 14.19 5.20
CA ALA A 119 -0.14 14.97 5.46
C ALA A 119 1.00 14.10 6.04
N SER A 120 0.65 13.12 6.88
CA SER A 120 1.61 12.17 7.44
C SER A 120 2.15 11.21 6.38
N LEU A 121 1.28 10.68 5.50
CA LEU A 121 1.69 9.82 4.39
C LEU A 121 2.60 10.55 3.39
N GLU A 122 2.32 11.82 3.07
CA GLU A 122 3.19 12.63 2.21
C GLU A 122 4.58 12.84 2.82
N ARG A 123 4.66 13.07 4.14
CA ARG A 123 5.95 13.14 4.84
C ARG A 123 6.71 11.81 4.78
N LEU A 124 6.00 10.67 4.91
CA LEU A 124 6.62 9.35 4.81
C LEU A 124 7.15 9.07 3.40
N LYS A 125 6.42 9.48 2.35
CA LYS A 125 6.88 9.41 0.95
C LYS A 125 8.17 10.21 0.75
N GLU A 126 8.19 11.45 1.23
CA GLU A 126 9.38 12.31 1.16
C GLU A 126 10.58 11.72 1.92
N LEU A 127 10.37 11.19 3.12
CA LEU A 127 11.41 10.53 3.89
C LEU A 127 11.96 9.29 3.15
N ARG A 128 11.08 8.45 2.59
CA ARG A 128 11.48 7.28 1.79
C ARG A 128 12.29 7.70 0.57
N PHE A 129 11.86 8.75 -0.14
CA PHE A 129 12.58 9.30 -1.28
C PHE A 129 13.99 9.75 -0.89
N ARG A 130 14.13 10.54 0.20
CA ARG A 130 15.45 10.97 0.69
C ARG A 130 16.34 9.82 1.13
N GLN A 131 15.79 8.78 1.75
CA GLN A 131 16.57 7.59 2.15
C GLN A 131 17.12 6.84 0.93
N MET A 132 16.37 6.79 -0.16
CA MET A 132 16.74 6.10 -1.39
C MET A 132 17.76 6.90 -2.22
N PHE A 133 17.61 8.22 -2.33
CA PHE A 133 18.42 9.06 -3.23
C PHE A 133 19.45 9.94 -2.52
N GLY A 134 19.30 10.19 -1.21
CA GLY A 134 20.19 11.06 -0.43
C GLY A 134 21.54 10.44 -0.05
N ARG A 135 21.77 9.14 -0.30
CA ARG A 135 23.06 8.47 -0.07
C ARG A 135 24.03 8.56 -1.26
N VAL A 136 23.63 9.10 -2.41
CA VAL A 136 24.42 9.04 -3.66
C VAL A 136 25.44 10.19 -3.79
N HIS A 137 25.52 11.16 -2.87
CA HIS A 137 26.41 12.34 -3.00
C HIS A 137 27.37 12.57 -1.80
N GLY A 138 27.83 11.51 -1.14
CA GLY A 138 28.61 11.64 0.11
C GLY A 138 29.85 10.77 0.25
N THR A 139 30.49 10.31 -0.83
CA THR A 139 31.75 9.56 -0.74
C THR A 139 32.78 10.04 -1.76
N GLU A 140 33.29 11.25 -1.57
CA GLU A 140 34.64 11.63 -1.99
C GLU A 140 35.26 12.51 -0.91
N THR A 141 35.98 11.87 0.02
CA THR A 141 37.13 12.50 0.68
C THR A 141 38.37 11.95 -0.02
N PRO A 142 39.09 12.74 -0.83
CA PRO A 142 40.47 12.43 -1.15
C PRO A 142 41.32 12.85 0.04
N ASP A 143 42.06 11.88 0.56
CA ASP A 143 43.09 12.04 1.57
C ASP A 143 44.07 13.16 1.21
N ALA A 144 44.21 14.13 2.10
CA ALA A 144 45.34 15.04 2.14
C ALA A 144 46.15 14.73 3.39
N ASN A 145 47.15 13.86 3.25
CA ASN A 145 48.44 13.93 3.96
C ASN A 145 49.37 12.79 3.52
N SER A 146 50.30 13.10 2.63
CA SER A 146 51.65 12.52 2.55
C SER A 146 52.57 13.52 1.87
#